data_AF-G9MVT6-F1
#
_entry.id   AF-G9MVT6-F1
#
_cell.length_a   1.000
_cell.length_b   1.000
_cell.length_c   1.000
_cell.angle_alpha   90.00
_cell.angle_beta   90.00
_cell.angle_gamma   90.00
#
_symmetry.space_group_name_H-M   'P 1'
#
loop_
_entity.id
_entity.type
_entity.pdbx_description
1 polymer ?
#
loop_
_entity_poly.entity_id
_entity_poly.type
_entity_poly.pdbx_seq_one_letter_code
_entity_poly.pdbx_strand_id
1 'polypeptide(L)'
;MAKTSLDSPPPGDSLSADPHDTDPALLRQHSHLKSYKTSRFEYPEIRVFYRQHVKADQLPKKPAPLPLLVCIPGLGGSVAQFYPLLRSLIDLAPCLAIDWPGGGRSKFAPTQWEAYTSEALMELLEVVIEDHRDKEHDQGVVLIAHSMGTALSAGLANKKLPHKTPLAKHIVGLVAICPVSGPMEEAKATMIKRLFWIPGWIFALWRAWDARGGLNSTSVSRFVGEGAPTELRLMQYRYNQQSRTPVWRRMAYGALPAQYQDGKPVGGIPGLDAWAGLDIPVFLIGGENDNVTSPKEIDRIVGAFHAMDDAVVSDGTEQAADASGPDSPESLNGSTQLDATSNGNRLIAEDADDTDYGESDVNSPSTPVEYPPDLPPQSQHPMRAVRSIVLTGSANHTLLYSPRTVRALAGLVSDFLAEHITQRLSLAWQLQHLSREGKWDVKNLIKWQGVKPVSEPIGPSGKPVFRVIKTLREVDDVHCPTALADNWGHVIKDVIDISKDQPVYDPRGLERRGIHYHKFPTVSKIPPDGDTVDLFIKLVDSVREAQRERAVAEGWADPEQCVVGVHCHYGYNRSGYFVVCYLVERCGFALADAIEAFKTARPNGIRHSHFLDKLYMRYNLEERAVES
;
A
#
# COMPACT_ATOMS: atom_id res chain seq x y z
N MET A 1 -33.80 -13.45 30.96
CA MET A 1 -32.77 -12.55 31.53
C MET A 1 -31.55 -12.62 30.64
N ALA A 2 -31.42 -11.67 29.72
CA ALA A 2 -30.35 -11.62 28.73
C ALA A 2 -29.13 -10.91 29.32
N LYS A 3 -27.95 -11.54 29.23
CA LYS A 3 -26.67 -10.90 29.54
C LYS A 3 -26.29 -10.01 28.35
N THR A 4 -26.42 -8.70 28.53
CA THR A 4 -25.79 -7.67 27.69
C THR A 4 -24.29 -7.62 27.99
N SER A 5 -23.45 -8.12 27.08
CA SER A 5 -22.01 -7.85 27.09
C SER A 5 -21.77 -6.45 26.48
N LEU A 6 -21.49 -5.49 27.35
CA LEU A 6 -20.98 -4.17 26.98
C LEU A 6 -19.48 -4.30 26.71
N ASP A 7 -19.11 -4.65 25.48
CA ASP A 7 -17.77 -4.36 24.96
C ASP A 7 -17.73 -2.87 24.61
N SER A 8 -17.43 -2.06 25.62
CA SER A 8 -17.02 -0.68 25.40
C SER A 8 -15.61 -0.69 24.81
N PRO A 9 -15.30 0.16 23.81
CA PRO A 9 -13.95 0.21 23.24
C PRO A 9 -12.92 0.54 24.32
N PRO A 10 -11.68 0.04 24.19
CA PRO A 10 -10.60 0.34 25.14
C PRO A 10 -10.41 1.88 25.24
N PRO A 11 -10.06 2.40 26.43
CA PRO A 11 -9.92 3.83 26.64
C PRO A 11 -8.69 4.34 25.85
N GLY A 12 -8.95 5.00 24.72
CA GLY A 12 -7.92 5.60 23.88
C GLY A 12 -8.36 5.90 22.44
N ASP A 13 -9.27 5.12 21.87
CA ASP A 13 -9.74 5.32 20.49
C ASP A 13 -11.10 6.02 20.46
N SER A 14 -11.09 7.32 20.12
CA SER A 14 -12.29 8.12 19.89
C SER A 14 -13.23 7.45 18.88
N LEU A 15 -14.52 7.35 19.21
CA LEU A 15 -15.59 6.96 18.27
C LEU A 15 -15.85 8.02 17.19
N SER A 16 -15.09 9.12 17.15
CA SER A 16 -15.23 10.13 16.09
C SER A 16 -15.10 9.46 14.72
N ALA A 17 -16.05 9.80 13.86
CA ALA A 17 -16.06 9.44 12.46
C ALA A 17 -15.81 10.67 11.56
N ASP A 18 -15.57 11.85 12.16
CA ASP A 18 -15.25 13.06 11.41
C ASP A 18 -13.89 12.86 10.72
N PRO A 19 -13.81 13.00 9.38
CA PRO A 19 -12.55 12.88 8.66
C PRO A 19 -11.51 13.93 9.09
N HIS A 20 -11.91 15.07 9.67
CA HIS A 20 -10.97 16.06 10.23
C HIS A 20 -10.24 15.54 11.46
N ASP A 21 -10.93 14.79 12.31
CA ASP A 21 -10.35 14.23 13.55
C ASP A 21 -9.58 12.93 13.27
N THR A 22 -10.04 12.16 12.28
CA THR A 22 -9.56 10.81 12.02
C THR A 22 -8.44 10.74 10.96
N ASP A 23 -8.22 11.80 10.18
CA ASP A 23 -7.13 11.84 9.20
C ASP A 23 -5.76 11.68 9.90
N PRO A 24 -4.95 10.66 9.55
CA PRO A 24 -3.61 10.50 10.09
C PRO A 24 -2.68 11.62 9.62
N ALA A 25 -1.55 11.79 10.31
CA ALA A 25 -0.62 12.90 10.08
C ALA A 25 -0.18 13.03 8.60
N LEU A 26 0.09 11.91 7.93
CA LEU A 26 0.47 11.91 6.52
C LEU A 26 -0.62 12.51 5.62
N LEU A 27 -1.89 12.13 5.82
CA LEU A 27 -2.99 12.71 5.04
C LEU A 27 -3.18 14.19 5.38
N ARG A 28 -3.10 14.57 6.66
CA ARG A 28 -3.23 15.97 7.07
C ARG A 28 -2.16 16.88 6.46
N GLN A 29 -0.93 16.39 6.35
CA GLN A 29 0.21 17.18 5.87
C GLN A 29 0.27 17.30 4.35
N HIS A 30 -0.26 16.34 3.61
CA HIS A 30 -0.10 16.23 2.16
C HIS A 30 -1.42 16.27 1.38
N SER A 31 -2.54 16.58 2.04
CA SER A 31 -3.83 16.79 1.38
C SER A 31 -4.17 18.27 1.25
N HIS A 32 -4.61 18.66 0.07
CA HIS A 32 -5.04 20.01 -0.25
C HIS A 32 -6.45 19.99 -0.84
N LEU A 33 -7.24 21.04 -0.59
CA LEU A 33 -8.51 21.27 -1.27
C LEU A 33 -8.25 22.16 -2.48
N LYS A 34 -8.65 21.72 -3.67
CA LYS A 34 -8.47 22.47 -4.91
C LYS A 34 -9.74 22.46 -5.76
N SER A 35 -9.97 23.54 -6.51
CA SER A 35 -11.04 23.62 -7.50
C SER A 35 -10.60 23.04 -8.83
N TYR A 36 -11.46 22.27 -9.48
CA TYR A 36 -11.24 21.72 -10.81
C TYR A 36 -12.41 22.04 -11.73
N LYS A 37 -12.09 22.57 -12.91
CA LYS A 37 -13.07 22.84 -13.96
C LYS A 37 -12.89 21.82 -15.07
N THR A 38 -13.95 21.07 -15.35
CA THR A 38 -14.05 20.18 -16.51
C THR A 38 -14.80 20.88 -17.64
N SER A 39 -14.98 20.22 -18.78
CA SER A 39 -15.76 20.74 -19.91
C SER A 39 -17.23 20.98 -19.57
N ARG A 40 -17.76 20.30 -18.54
CA ARG A 40 -19.18 20.33 -18.18
C ARG A 40 -19.47 20.93 -16.80
N PHE A 41 -18.54 20.79 -15.85
CA PHE A 41 -18.81 21.08 -14.44
C PHE A 41 -17.61 21.78 -13.78
N GLU A 42 -17.90 22.48 -12.70
CA GLU A 42 -16.88 23.02 -11.79
C GLU A 42 -17.06 22.36 -10.42
N TYR A 43 -15.98 21.74 -9.95
CA TYR A 43 -15.88 21.07 -8.66
C TYR A 43 -15.05 21.94 -7.73
N PRO A 44 -15.67 22.74 -6.85
CA PRO A 44 -14.98 23.86 -6.20
C PRO A 44 -13.94 23.46 -5.16
N GLU A 45 -14.12 22.33 -4.48
CA GLU A 45 -13.26 21.92 -3.37
C GLU A 45 -13.13 20.39 -3.32
N ILE A 46 -12.21 19.85 -4.12
CA ILE A 46 -11.84 18.42 -4.13
C ILE A 46 -10.60 18.21 -3.28
N ARG A 47 -10.65 17.27 -2.33
CA ARG A 47 -9.46 16.84 -1.57
C ARG A 47 -8.58 16.00 -2.50
N VAL A 48 -7.34 16.46 -2.63
CA VAL A 48 -6.27 15.77 -3.35
C VAL A 48 -5.11 15.58 -2.39
N PHE A 49 -4.73 14.33 -2.16
CA PHE A 49 -3.47 13.97 -1.53
C PHE A 49 -2.40 13.90 -2.59
N TYR A 50 -1.28 14.61 -2.39
CA TYR A 50 -0.11 14.51 -3.24
C TYR A 50 1.16 14.51 -2.39
N ARG A 51 1.99 13.48 -2.58
CA ARG A 51 3.32 13.42 -1.98
C ARG A 51 4.34 13.08 -3.05
N GLN A 52 5.24 14.02 -3.30
CA GLN A 52 6.43 13.80 -4.14
C GLN A 52 7.36 12.77 -3.49
N HIS A 53 8.03 11.96 -4.31
CA HIS A 53 9.06 11.03 -3.83
C HIS A 53 10.22 11.80 -3.19
N VAL A 54 10.64 11.41 -1.99
CA VAL A 54 11.61 12.18 -1.19
C VAL A 54 13.00 12.28 -1.84
N LYS A 55 13.30 11.40 -2.78
CA LYS A 55 14.55 11.37 -3.55
C LYS A 55 14.34 11.61 -5.04
N ALA A 56 13.19 12.18 -5.44
CA ALA A 56 12.86 12.43 -6.85
C ALA A 56 13.99 13.16 -7.62
N ASP A 57 14.61 14.17 -7.01
CA ASP A 57 15.71 14.93 -7.64
C ASP A 57 17.03 14.18 -7.75
N GLN A 58 17.17 13.09 -7.01
CA GLN A 58 18.39 12.27 -6.97
C GLN A 58 18.26 11.03 -7.86
N LEU A 59 17.04 10.72 -8.29
CA LEU A 59 16.75 9.60 -9.18
C LEU A 59 16.84 10.00 -10.66
N PRO A 60 17.03 9.04 -11.57
CA PRO A 60 17.10 9.29 -13.00
C PRO A 60 15.82 9.96 -13.53
N LYS A 61 15.99 11.07 -14.26
CA LYS A 61 14.90 11.79 -14.94
C LYS A 61 14.81 11.49 -16.44
N LYS A 62 15.73 10.68 -16.97
CA LYS A 62 15.75 10.25 -18.38
C LYS A 62 15.52 8.73 -18.49
N PRO A 63 14.77 8.23 -19.49
CA PRO A 63 14.02 9.01 -20.48
C PRO A 63 12.84 9.79 -19.88
N ALA A 64 12.35 9.39 -18.71
CA ALA A 64 11.31 10.08 -17.94
C ALA A 64 11.56 9.90 -16.42
N PRO A 65 10.96 10.72 -15.53
CA PRO A 65 11.01 10.54 -14.07
C PRO A 65 10.13 9.38 -13.63
N LEU A 66 10.27 8.92 -12.38
CA LEU A 66 9.43 7.83 -11.83
C LEU A 66 7.94 8.03 -12.13
N PRO A 67 7.21 6.97 -12.53
CA PRO A 67 5.77 7.05 -12.75
C PRO A 67 5.00 7.59 -11.52
N LEU A 68 3.97 8.39 -11.78
CA LEU A 68 3.02 8.84 -10.76
C LEU A 68 2.03 7.72 -10.42
N LEU A 69 2.01 7.27 -9.17
CA LEU A 69 1.04 6.30 -8.69
C LEU A 69 -0.25 7.02 -8.28
N VAL A 70 -1.38 6.67 -8.90
CA VAL A 70 -2.67 7.35 -8.68
C VAL A 70 -3.67 6.39 -8.03
N CYS A 71 -4.04 6.67 -6.79
CA CYS A 71 -5.01 5.89 -6.02
C CYS A 71 -6.46 6.40 -6.24
N ILE A 72 -7.33 5.53 -6.76
CA ILE A 72 -8.72 5.86 -7.11
C ILE A 72 -9.71 5.05 -6.24
N PRO A 73 -10.48 5.70 -5.35
CA PRO A 73 -11.45 5.03 -4.46
C PRO A 73 -12.63 4.37 -5.17
N GLY A 74 -13.20 3.37 -4.49
CA GLY A 74 -14.48 2.78 -4.87
C GLY A 74 -15.68 3.69 -4.63
N LEU A 75 -16.87 3.14 -4.90
CA LEU A 75 -18.14 3.83 -4.68
C LEU A 75 -18.31 4.24 -3.21
N GLY A 76 -18.51 5.53 -2.95
CA GLY A 76 -18.64 6.07 -1.59
C GLY A 76 -17.34 6.02 -0.76
N GLY A 77 -16.22 5.67 -1.40
CA GLY A 77 -14.90 5.65 -0.81
C GLY A 77 -14.24 7.03 -0.76
N SER A 78 -13.04 7.07 -0.17
CA SER A 78 -12.23 8.28 -0.06
C SER A 78 -10.74 7.92 0.03
N VAL A 79 -9.87 8.93 -0.07
CA VAL A 79 -8.42 8.80 0.14
C VAL A 79 -8.08 8.13 1.46
N ALA A 80 -8.91 8.31 2.50
CA ALA A 80 -8.67 7.74 3.81
C ALA A 80 -8.65 6.20 3.82
N GLN A 81 -9.34 5.55 2.89
CA GLN A 81 -9.29 4.10 2.74
C GLN A 81 -7.92 3.64 2.24
N PHE A 82 -7.31 4.39 1.32
CA PHE A 82 -5.99 4.06 0.76
C PHE A 82 -4.83 4.31 1.71
N TYR A 83 -5.03 5.00 2.84
CA TYR A 83 -3.94 5.38 3.73
C TYR A 83 -3.01 4.22 4.13
N PRO A 84 -3.52 3.05 4.58
CA PRO A 84 -2.66 1.95 4.97
C PRO A 84 -1.76 1.45 3.83
N LEU A 85 -2.27 1.41 2.59
CA LEU A 85 -1.49 1.05 1.39
C LEU A 85 -0.53 2.18 0.96
N LEU A 86 -1.00 3.44 0.99
CA LEU A 86 -0.20 4.61 0.63
C LEU A 86 1.07 4.73 1.46
N ARG A 87 1.03 4.36 2.75
CA ARG A 87 2.23 4.36 3.61
C ARG A 87 3.38 3.53 3.06
N SER A 88 3.08 2.48 2.29
CA SER A 88 4.10 1.64 1.65
C SER A 88 4.49 2.18 0.26
N LEU A 89 3.53 2.71 -0.51
CA LEU A 89 3.77 3.15 -1.88
C LEU A 89 4.54 4.47 -1.99
N ILE A 90 4.38 5.37 -1.03
CA ILE A 90 5.02 6.69 -1.03
C ILE A 90 6.57 6.64 -0.93
N ASP A 91 7.11 5.48 -0.57
CA ASP A 91 8.55 5.21 -0.50
C ASP A 91 9.08 4.71 -1.85
N LEU A 92 8.20 4.39 -2.82
CA LEU A 92 8.56 3.86 -4.13
C LEU A 92 8.49 4.93 -5.23
N ALA A 93 7.53 5.86 -5.12
CA ALA A 93 7.20 6.80 -6.18
C ALA A 93 6.42 8.01 -5.66
N PRO A 94 6.26 9.07 -6.49
CA PRO A 94 5.26 10.08 -6.22
C PRO A 94 3.86 9.45 -6.20
N CYS A 95 3.05 9.80 -5.21
CA CYS A 95 1.71 9.27 -5.03
C CYS A 95 0.67 10.39 -5.05
N LEU A 96 -0.41 10.16 -5.79
CA LEU A 96 -1.61 10.98 -5.87
C LEU A 96 -2.81 10.15 -5.39
N ALA A 97 -3.71 10.73 -4.60
CA ALA A 97 -4.99 10.11 -4.28
C ALA A 97 -6.09 11.17 -4.22
N ILE A 98 -7.30 10.84 -4.68
CA ILE A 98 -8.35 11.81 -4.93
C ILE A 98 -9.64 11.38 -4.22
N ASP A 99 -10.28 12.31 -3.51
CA ASP A 99 -11.63 12.10 -3.00
C ASP A 99 -12.66 12.37 -4.11
N TRP A 100 -13.74 11.60 -4.12
CA TRP A 100 -14.90 11.93 -4.94
C TRP A 100 -15.53 13.28 -4.52
N PRO A 101 -16.23 13.99 -5.42
CA PRO A 101 -17.02 15.16 -5.03
C PRO A 101 -18.00 14.80 -3.90
N GLY A 102 -17.91 15.48 -2.77
CA GLY A 102 -18.69 15.17 -1.56
C GLY A 102 -18.30 13.90 -0.78
N GLY A 103 -17.29 13.16 -1.25
CA GLY A 103 -16.67 12.05 -0.52
C GLY A 103 -15.55 12.55 0.41
N GLY A 104 -15.34 11.85 1.52
CA GLY A 104 -14.30 12.22 2.50
C GLY A 104 -14.41 13.69 2.94
N ARG A 105 -13.38 14.48 2.61
CA ARG A 105 -13.31 15.92 2.93
C ARG A 105 -13.64 16.82 1.75
N SER A 106 -13.87 16.26 0.56
CA SER A 106 -14.33 17.04 -0.59
C SER A 106 -15.70 17.65 -0.31
N LYS A 107 -15.92 18.85 -0.83
CA LYS A 107 -17.24 19.49 -0.79
C LYS A 107 -18.20 18.74 -1.69
N PHE A 108 -19.43 18.61 -1.22
CA PHE A 108 -20.53 18.11 -2.04
C PHE A 108 -21.03 19.20 -2.99
N ALA A 109 -20.23 19.45 -4.03
CA ALA A 109 -20.57 20.36 -5.10
C ALA A 109 -19.81 19.96 -6.39
N PRO A 110 -20.45 20.10 -7.57
CA PRO A 110 -21.80 20.61 -7.73
C PRO A 110 -22.83 19.49 -7.44
N THR A 111 -24.13 19.78 -7.36
CA THR A 111 -25.15 18.83 -6.83
C THR A 111 -26.05 18.21 -7.90
N GLN A 112 -25.82 18.53 -9.17
CA GLN A 112 -26.51 17.90 -10.31
C GLN A 112 -26.14 16.42 -10.38
N TRP A 113 -27.05 15.56 -10.86
CA TRP A 113 -26.80 14.12 -10.94
C TRP A 113 -25.78 13.80 -12.04
N GLU A 114 -25.80 14.59 -13.11
CA GLU A 114 -24.94 14.49 -14.28
C GLU A 114 -23.46 14.71 -13.94
N ALA A 115 -23.17 15.42 -12.85
CA ALA A 115 -21.80 15.65 -12.36
C ALA A 115 -21.18 14.41 -11.68
N TYR A 116 -21.96 13.34 -11.51
CA TYR A 116 -21.55 12.08 -10.88
C TYR A 116 -21.74 10.88 -11.82
N THR A 117 -21.97 11.11 -13.12
CA THR A 117 -21.90 10.02 -14.10
C THR A 117 -20.48 9.53 -14.23
N SER A 118 -20.31 8.28 -14.63
CA SER A 118 -18.99 7.69 -14.84
C SER A 118 -18.13 8.52 -15.79
N GLU A 119 -18.72 9.06 -16.86
CA GLU A 119 -18.06 9.96 -17.82
C GLU A 119 -17.56 11.26 -17.15
N ALA A 120 -18.41 11.92 -16.37
CA ALA A 120 -18.05 13.17 -15.70
C ALA A 120 -16.96 12.95 -14.62
N LEU A 121 -17.03 11.83 -13.91
CA LEU A 121 -16.04 11.44 -12.91
C LEU A 121 -14.70 11.04 -13.54
N MET A 122 -14.71 10.33 -14.68
CA MET A 122 -13.48 10.04 -15.45
C MET A 122 -12.85 11.33 -15.96
N GLU A 123 -13.63 12.27 -16.51
CA GLU A 123 -13.12 13.57 -16.94
C GLU A 123 -12.53 14.37 -15.77
N LEU A 124 -13.16 14.34 -14.60
CA LEU A 124 -12.58 14.95 -13.39
C LEU A 124 -11.24 14.31 -13.03
N LEU A 125 -11.14 12.98 -13.03
CA LEU A 125 -9.88 12.27 -12.78
C LEU A 125 -8.80 12.65 -13.79
N GLU A 126 -9.14 12.72 -15.08
CA GLU A 126 -8.23 13.17 -16.13
C GLU A 126 -7.61 14.54 -15.81
N VAL A 127 -8.46 15.52 -15.48
CA VAL A 127 -8.03 16.89 -15.17
C VAL A 127 -7.15 16.93 -13.92
N VAL A 128 -7.52 16.21 -12.85
CA VAL A 128 -6.76 16.19 -11.59
C VAL A 128 -5.39 15.53 -11.75
N ILE A 129 -5.33 14.40 -12.47
CA ILE A 129 -4.06 13.69 -12.71
C ILE A 129 -3.15 14.52 -13.60
N GLU A 130 -3.70 15.12 -14.66
CA GLU A 130 -2.97 16.03 -15.53
C GLU A 130 -2.41 17.24 -14.79
N ASP A 131 -3.09 17.75 -13.77
CA ASP A 131 -2.62 18.87 -12.96
C ASP A 131 -1.40 18.53 -12.07
N HIS A 132 -1.15 17.24 -11.79
CA HIS A 132 -0.08 16.79 -10.88
C HIS A 132 1.07 16.04 -11.58
N ARG A 133 0.81 15.44 -12.74
CA ARG A 133 1.85 14.74 -13.52
C ARG A 133 2.82 15.76 -14.15
N ASP A 134 4.10 15.44 -14.10
CA ASP A 134 5.17 16.21 -14.75
C ASP A 134 5.10 16.02 -16.27
N LYS A 135 4.40 16.94 -16.95
CA LYS A 135 4.18 16.92 -18.40
C LYS A 135 5.46 17.23 -19.18
N GLU A 136 6.32 18.07 -18.61
CA GLU A 136 7.53 18.55 -19.28
C GLU A 136 8.52 17.40 -19.51
N HIS A 137 8.52 16.41 -18.61
CA HIS A 137 9.41 15.25 -18.67
C HIS A 137 8.68 13.94 -19.00
N ASP A 138 7.49 14.03 -19.60
CA ASP A 138 6.71 12.87 -20.07
C ASP A 138 6.50 11.80 -18.99
N GLN A 139 6.16 12.22 -17.77
CA GLN A 139 6.00 11.30 -16.64
C GLN A 139 4.86 10.30 -16.89
N GLY A 140 5.16 9.00 -16.81
CA GLY A 140 4.16 7.94 -16.87
C GLY A 140 3.24 7.91 -15.64
N VAL A 141 2.09 7.27 -15.77
CA VAL A 141 1.06 7.16 -14.72
C VAL A 141 0.69 5.70 -14.52
N VAL A 142 0.66 5.23 -13.27
CA VAL A 142 0.09 3.93 -12.91
C VAL A 142 -1.16 4.15 -12.08
N LEU A 143 -2.27 3.59 -12.53
CA LEU A 143 -3.54 3.65 -11.80
C LEU A 143 -3.61 2.51 -10.79
N ILE A 144 -3.95 2.81 -9.54
CA ILE A 144 -4.17 1.84 -8.47
C ILE A 144 -5.58 2.07 -7.92
N ALA A 145 -6.51 1.20 -8.28
CA ALA A 145 -7.93 1.48 -8.09
C ALA A 145 -8.63 0.40 -7.27
N HIS A 146 -9.72 0.76 -6.62
CA HIS A 146 -10.52 -0.16 -5.80
C HIS A 146 -11.99 -0.20 -6.23
N SER A 147 -12.59 -1.40 -6.26
CA SER A 147 -14.03 -1.57 -6.50
C SER A 147 -14.49 -0.86 -7.77
N MET A 148 -15.56 -0.05 -7.72
CA MET A 148 -16.04 0.76 -8.87
C MET A 148 -14.92 1.60 -9.53
N GLY A 149 -13.94 2.08 -8.76
CA GLY A 149 -12.81 2.85 -9.28
C GLY A 149 -11.98 2.05 -10.30
N THR A 150 -11.99 0.72 -10.22
CA THR A 150 -11.28 -0.15 -11.18
C THR A 150 -11.85 -0.07 -12.58
N ALA A 151 -13.18 -0.14 -12.71
CA ALA A 151 -13.86 0.00 -13.99
C ALA A 151 -13.64 1.39 -14.59
N LEU A 152 -13.72 2.45 -13.78
CA LEU A 152 -13.40 3.81 -14.23
C LEU A 152 -11.94 3.93 -14.69
N SER A 153 -11.02 3.27 -14.00
CA SER A 153 -9.59 3.27 -14.35
C SER A 153 -9.30 2.49 -15.63
N ALA A 154 -10.01 1.38 -15.88
CA ALA A 154 -9.98 0.70 -17.17
C ALA A 154 -10.49 1.62 -18.29
N GLY A 155 -11.56 2.38 -18.03
CA GLY A 155 -12.03 3.40 -18.98
C GLY A 155 -10.99 4.48 -19.26
N LEU A 156 -10.33 5.01 -18.23
CA LEU A 156 -9.27 6.02 -18.34
C LEU A 156 -8.05 5.52 -19.12
N ALA A 157 -7.69 4.26 -18.94
CA ALA A 157 -6.51 3.65 -19.56
C ALA A 157 -6.76 3.18 -21.01
N ASN A 158 -8.02 3.03 -21.42
CA ASN A 158 -8.36 2.56 -22.76
C ASN A 158 -8.35 3.69 -23.78
N LYS A 159 -7.25 3.79 -24.54
CA LYS A 159 -7.01 4.81 -25.57
C LYS A 159 -8.07 4.88 -26.69
N LYS A 160 -8.92 3.85 -26.85
CA LYS A 160 -10.00 3.82 -27.86
C LYS A 160 -11.26 4.54 -27.38
N LEU A 161 -11.39 4.80 -26.07
CA LEU A 161 -12.52 5.52 -25.51
C LEU A 161 -12.33 7.04 -25.63
N PRO A 162 -13.42 7.83 -25.57
CA PRO A 162 -13.32 9.29 -25.64
C PRO A 162 -12.64 9.88 -24.40
N HIS A 163 -11.55 10.62 -24.62
CA HIS A 163 -10.82 11.36 -23.58
C HIS A 163 -10.90 12.87 -23.81
N LYS A 164 -10.78 13.66 -22.74
CA LYS A 164 -10.73 15.14 -22.80
C LYS A 164 -9.30 15.68 -22.68
N THR A 165 -8.38 14.83 -22.24
CA THR A 165 -6.97 15.13 -22.04
C THR A 165 -6.09 14.08 -22.73
N PRO A 166 -4.77 14.31 -22.90
CA PRO A 166 -3.86 13.30 -23.44
C PRO A 166 -3.49 12.21 -22.43
N LEU A 167 -4.06 12.20 -21.21
CA LEU A 167 -3.66 11.34 -20.10
C LEU A 167 -3.56 9.86 -20.48
N ALA A 168 -4.52 9.34 -21.26
CA ALA A 168 -4.56 7.93 -21.67
C ALA A 168 -3.28 7.45 -22.38
N LYS A 169 -2.53 8.36 -23.02
CA LYS A 169 -1.24 8.05 -23.66
C LYS A 169 -0.11 7.80 -22.66
N HIS A 170 -0.21 8.40 -21.48
CA HIS A 170 0.80 8.34 -20.42
C HIS A 170 0.46 7.32 -19.33
N ILE A 171 -0.70 6.64 -19.40
CA ILE A 171 -1.00 5.54 -18.49
C ILE A 171 -0.19 4.33 -18.93
N VAL A 172 0.68 3.87 -18.04
CA VAL A 172 1.64 2.78 -18.29
C VAL A 172 1.29 1.48 -17.55
N GLY A 173 0.28 1.50 -16.67
CA GLY A 173 -0.17 0.30 -15.95
C GLY A 173 -1.42 0.51 -15.11
N LEU A 174 -2.08 -0.59 -14.75
CA LEU A 174 -3.27 -0.61 -13.90
C LEU A 174 -3.19 -1.74 -12.87
N VAL A 175 -3.35 -1.39 -11.59
CA VAL A 175 -3.60 -2.33 -10.49
C VAL A 175 -5.05 -2.18 -10.05
N ALA A 176 -5.83 -3.23 -10.19
CA ALA A 176 -7.26 -3.27 -9.88
C ALA A 176 -7.53 -4.16 -8.67
N ILE A 177 -7.87 -3.54 -7.54
CA ILE A 177 -8.14 -4.22 -6.26
C ILE A 177 -9.65 -4.38 -6.11
N CYS A 178 -10.11 -5.61 -5.89
CA CYS A 178 -11.52 -6.00 -5.84
C CYS A 178 -12.30 -5.47 -7.06
N PRO A 179 -11.93 -5.87 -8.29
CA PRO A 179 -12.43 -5.22 -9.49
C PRO A 179 -13.91 -5.47 -9.78
N VAL A 180 -14.50 -4.59 -10.58
CA VAL A 180 -15.84 -4.74 -11.16
C VAL A 180 -15.69 -4.91 -12.67
N SER A 181 -16.26 -5.97 -13.23
CA SER A 181 -16.09 -6.35 -14.63
C SER A 181 -16.89 -5.48 -15.60
N GLY A 182 -17.92 -4.80 -15.10
CA GLY A 182 -18.66 -3.84 -15.90
C GLY A 182 -20.05 -3.48 -15.39
N PRO A 183 -20.82 -2.78 -16.23
CA PRO A 183 -22.17 -2.36 -15.90
C PRO A 183 -23.11 -3.54 -15.68
N MET A 184 -24.14 -3.27 -14.88
CA MET A 184 -25.14 -4.27 -14.50
C MET A 184 -26.04 -4.70 -15.67
N GLU A 185 -26.59 -5.91 -15.62
CA GLU A 185 -27.61 -6.41 -16.54
C GLU A 185 -28.89 -5.54 -16.53
N GLU A 186 -29.56 -5.45 -17.69
CA GLU A 186 -30.71 -4.55 -17.93
C GLU A 186 -31.85 -4.69 -16.92
N ALA A 187 -32.28 -5.93 -16.63
CA ALA A 187 -33.37 -6.19 -15.69
C ALA A 187 -33.05 -5.68 -14.28
N LYS A 188 -31.82 -5.95 -13.81
CA LYS A 188 -31.36 -5.51 -12.48
C LYS A 188 -31.13 -4.00 -12.45
N ALA A 189 -30.52 -3.42 -13.48
CA ALA A 189 -30.32 -1.98 -13.58
C ALA A 189 -31.66 -1.21 -13.58
N THR A 190 -32.66 -1.70 -14.30
CA THR A 190 -34.01 -1.11 -14.34
C THR A 190 -34.68 -1.17 -12.97
N MET A 191 -34.57 -2.30 -12.26
CA MET A 191 -35.08 -2.44 -10.90
C MET A 191 -34.41 -1.45 -9.94
N ILE A 192 -33.08 -1.32 -9.98
CA ILE A 192 -32.33 -0.40 -9.11
C ILE A 192 -32.66 1.07 -9.46
N LYS A 193 -32.78 1.41 -10.75
CA LYS A 193 -33.21 2.76 -11.17
C LYS A 193 -34.56 3.12 -10.57
N ARG A 194 -35.52 2.18 -10.48
CA ARG A 194 -36.81 2.39 -9.81
C ARG A 194 -36.64 2.64 -8.31
N LEU A 195 -35.69 1.96 -7.65
CA LEU A 195 -35.37 2.20 -6.24
C LEU A 195 -34.86 3.63 -5.98
N PHE A 196 -34.20 4.25 -6.95
CA PHE A 196 -33.74 5.65 -6.83
C PHE A 196 -34.88 6.69 -6.83
N TRP A 197 -36.13 6.30 -7.13
CA TRP A 197 -37.31 7.17 -6.97
C TRP A 197 -37.72 7.31 -5.49
N ILE A 198 -37.22 6.45 -4.61
CA ILE A 198 -37.47 6.55 -3.17
C ILE A 198 -36.88 7.88 -2.64
N PRO A 199 -37.68 8.73 -1.97
CA PRO A 199 -37.20 9.97 -1.37
C PRO A 199 -35.93 9.80 -0.53
N GLY A 200 -35.04 10.79 -0.57
CA GLY A 200 -33.74 10.76 0.11
C GLY A 200 -33.83 10.44 1.61
N TRP A 201 -34.84 10.99 2.29
CA TRP A 201 -35.05 10.80 3.72
C TRP A 201 -35.47 9.36 4.08
N ILE A 202 -36.26 8.68 3.24
CA ILE A 202 -36.63 7.26 3.45
C ILE A 202 -35.39 6.38 3.30
N PHE A 203 -34.58 6.63 2.27
CA PHE A 203 -33.33 5.89 2.07
C PHE A 203 -32.33 6.15 3.20
N ALA A 204 -32.30 7.37 3.75
CA ALA A 204 -31.48 7.68 4.92
C ALA A 204 -31.95 6.90 6.17
N LEU A 205 -33.27 6.74 6.38
CA LEU A 205 -33.82 5.89 7.44
C LEU A 205 -33.43 4.42 7.24
N TRP A 206 -33.49 3.91 6.00
CA TRP A 206 -33.04 2.55 5.69
C TRP A 206 -31.54 2.37 5.96
N ARG A 207 -30.69 3.32 5.57
CA ARG A 207 -29.26 3.29 5.91
C ARG A 207 -29.02 3.37 7.42
N ALA A 208 -29.79 4.16 8.15
CA ALA A 208 -29.71 4.22 9.61
C ALA A 208 -30.12 2.88 10.26
N TRP A 209 -31.09 2.19 9.66
CA TRP A 209 -31.47 0.83 10.05
C TRP A 209 -30.36 -0.19 9.73
N ASP A 210 -29.77 -0.18 8.53
CA ASP A 210 -28.66 -1.07 8.13
C ASP A 210 -27.40 -0.84 8.99
N ALA A 211 -27.24 0.38 9.52
CA ALA A 211 -26.17 0.77 10.45
C ALA A 211 -26.48 0.47 11.92
N ARG A 212 -27.67 -0.05 12.25
CA ARG A 212 -28.05 -0.41 13.62
C ARG A 212 -27.14 -1.54 14.13
N GLY A 213 -26.60 -1.37 15.33
CA GLY A 213 -25.58 -2.26 15.90
C GLY A 213 -24.16 -1.70 15.85
N GLY A 214 -23.96 -0.52 15.24
CA GLY A 214 -22.68 0.18 15.24
C GLY A 214 -21.59 -0.65 14.57
N LEU A 215 -20.53 -0.97 15.32
CA LEU A 215 -19.46 -1.86 14.87
C LEU A 215 -19.99 -3.23 14.44
N ASN A 216 -21.05 -3.74 15.08
CA ASN A 216 -21.64 -5.05 14.82
C ASN A 216 -22.83 -4.99 13.83
N SER A 217 -22.99 -3.89 13.10
CA SER A 217 -24.08 -3.73 12.13
C SER A 217 -23.87 -4.55 10.86
N THR A 218 -24.98 -4.89 10.18
CA THR A 218 -24.97 -5.58 8.88
C THR A 218 -24.18 -4.77 7.84
N SER A 219 -24.28 -3.44 7.86
CA SER A 219 -23.53 -2.56 6.97
C SER A 219 -22.01 -2.69 7.12
N VAL A 220 -21.52 -3.07 8.30
CA VAL A 220 -20.09 -3.30 8.57
C VAL A 220 -19.74 -4.74 8.22
N SER A 221 -20.47 -5.73 8.76
CA SER A 221 -20.21 -7.17 8.52
C SER A 221 -20.20 -7.53 7.03
N ARG A 222 -20.99 -6.84 6.19
CA ARG A 222 -21.01 -7.03 4.73
C ARG A 222 -19.63 -6.86 4.07
N PHE A 223 -18.82 -5.94 4.58
CA PHE A 223 -17.49 -5.65 4.04
C PHE A 223 -16.40 -6.47 4.74
N VAL A 224 -16.43 -6.51 6.07
CA VAL A 224 -15.33 -7.06 6.88
C VAL A 224 -15.48 -8.54 7.24
N GLY A 225 -16.70 -9.10 7.11
CA GLY A 225 -17.05 -10.44 7.60
C GLY A 225 -17.44 -10.47 9.08
N GLU A 226 -18.17 -11.50 9.51
CA GLU A 226 -18.70 -11.57 10.89
C GLU A 226 -17.60 -11.68 11.96
N GLY A 227 -16.51 -12.40 11.67
CA GLY A 227 -15.39 -12.63 12.59
C GLY A 227 -14.27 -11.59 12.55
N ALA A 228 -14.51 -10.40 11.99
CA ALA A 228 -13.47 -9.39 11.83
C ALA A 228 -13.00 -8.78 13.18
N PRO A 229 -11.70 -8.50 13.35
CA PRO A 229 -11.19 -7.78 14.53
C PRO A 229 -11.83 -6.42 14.72
N THR A 230 -12.00 -5.99 15.97
CA THR A 230 -12.63 -4.71 16.34
C THR A 230 -12.03 -3.50 15.63
N GLU A 231 -10.71 -3.46 15.46
CA GLU A 231 -10.01 -2.38 14.74
C GLU A 231 -10.49 -2.24 13.29
N LEU A 232 -10.62 -3.37 12.57
CA LEU A 232 -11.10 -3.38 11.19
C LEU A 232 -12.59 -2.98 11.12
N ARG A 233 -13.40 -3.46 12.06
CA ARG A 233 -14.82 -3.07 12.18
C ARG A 233 -14.97 -1.57 12.42
N LEU A 234 -14.09 -0.98 13.26
CA LEU A 234 -14.07 0.46 13.53
C LEU A 234 -13.69 1.28 12.31
N MET A 235 -12.67 0.86 11.55
CA MET A 235 -12.31 1.51 10.28
C MET A 235 -13.47 1.50 9.29
N GLN A 236 -14.09 0.33 9.06
CA GLN A 236 -15.24 0.23 8.16
C GLN A 236 -16.42 1.08 8.64
N TYR A 237 -16.71 1.07 9.94
CA TYR A 237 -17.77 1.89 10.51
C TYR A 237 -17.54 3.38 10.23
N ARG A 238 -16.31 3.89 10.44
CA ARG A 238 -15.95 5.28 10.11
C ARG A 238 -16.17 5.58 8.63
N TYR A 239 -15.71 4.72 7.73
CA TYR A 239 -15.93 4.92 6.29
C TYR A 239 -17.41 4.92 5.90
N ASN A 240 -18.24 4.07 6.54
CA ASN A 240 -19.69 4.06 6.33
C ASN A 240 -20.33 5.38 6.76
N GLN A 241 -19.90 5.97 7.88
CA GLN A 241 -20.39 7.27 8.37
C GLN A 241 -19.91 8.44 7.49
N GLN A 242 -18.70 8.37 6.97
CA GLN A 242 -18.14 9.39 6.06
C GLN A 242 -18.82 9.39 4.68
N SER A 243 -19.42 8.26 4.28
CA SER A 243 -20.14 8.13 3.02
C SER A 243 -21.53 8.78 3.06
N ARG A 244 -21.61 10.01 2.54
CA ARG A 244 -22.85 10.81 2.51
C ARG A 244 -23.89 10.23 1.56
N THR A 245 -25.10 9.99 2.05
CA THR A 245 -26.21 9.44 1.26
C THR A 245 -26.50 10.18 -0.06
N PRO A 246 -26.57 11.53 -0.10
CA PRO A 246 -26.85 12.23 -1.36
C PRO A 246 -25.77 12.06 -2.42
N VAL A 247 -24.51 11.89 -2.00
CA VAL A 247 -23.34 11.67 -2.86
C VAL A 247 -23.34 10.25 -3.38
N TRP A 248 -23.42 9.29 -2.45
CA TRP A 248 -23.46 7.87 -2.78
C TRP A 248 -24.56 7.55 -3.78
N ARG A 249 -25.77 8.12 -3.59
CA ARG A 249 -26.89 7.89 -4.50
C ARG A 249 -26.62 8.39 -5.92
N ARG A 250 -25.99 9.56 -6.05
CA ARG A 250 -25.66 10.14 -7.37
C ARG A 250 -24.62 9.33 -8.10
N MET A 251 -23.56 8.94 -7.40
CA MET A 251 -22.52 8.07 -7.96
C MET A 251 -23.08 6.69 -8.34
N ALA A 252 -23.85 6.07 -7.45
CA ALA A 252 -24.45 4.76 -7.70
C ALA A 252 -25.43 4.79 -8.88
N TYR A 253 -26.19 5.87 -9.04
CA TYR A 253 -27.04 6.07 -10.21
C TYR A 253 -26.22 6.34 -11.48
N GLY A 254 -25.18 7.17 -11.40
CA GLY A 254 -24.27 7.48 -12.51
C GLY A 254 -23.39 6.32 -12.96
N ALA A 255 -23.30 5.26 -12.15
CA ALA A 255 -22.67 3.99 -12.48
C ALA A 255 -23.59 3.07 -13.30
N LEU A 256 -24.91 3.29 -13.27
CA LEU A 256 -25.87 2.49 -14.04
C LEU A 256 -25.86 2.93 -15.51
N PRO A 257 -26.05 1.99 -16.46
CA PRO A 257 -26.22 2.34 -17.88
C PRO A 257 -27.38 3.30 -18.06
N ALA A 258 -27.24 4.31 -18.92
CA ALA A 258 -28.32 5.24 -19.24
C ALA A 258 -29.45 4.52 -20.00
N GLN A 259 -29.07 3.67 -20.95
CA GLN A 259 -29.96 2.89 -21.82
C GLN A 259 -29.27 1.58 -22.26
N TYR A 260 -30.03 0.70 -22.91
CA TYR A 260 -29.50 -0.50 -23.57
C TYR A 260 -29.87 -0.44 -25.05
N GLN A 261 -28.88 -0.66 -25.93
CA GLN A 261 -29.05 -0.75 -27.38
C GLN A 261 -28.61 -2.15 -27.81
N ASP A 262 -29.51 -2.92 -28.42
CA ASP A 262 -29.27 -4.33 -28.80
C ASP A 262 -28.73 -5.19 -27.64
N GLY A 263 -29.26 -4.97 -26.43
CA GLY A 263 -28.81 -5.65 -25.21
C GLY A 263 -27.48 -5.17 -24.65
N LYS A 264 -26.78 -4.24 -25.31
CA LYS A 264 -25.53 -3.66 -24.83
C LYS A 264 -25.78 -2.38 -24.01
N PRO A 265 -25.14 -2.24 -22.83
CA PRO A 265 -25.29 -1.05 -22.02
C PRO A 265 -24.63 0.17 -22.69
N VAL A 266 -25.32 1.31 -22.66
CA VAL A 266 -24.80 2.60 -23.11
C VAL A 266 -24.74 3.56 -21.93
N GLY A 267 -23.56 4.12 -21.67
CA GLY A 267 -23.24 4.89 -20.47
C GLY A 267 -23.06 4.00 -19.23
N GLY A 268 -22.91 4.63 -18.05
CA GLY A 268 -22.58 3.92 -16.82
C GLY A 268 -21.08 3.60 -16.72
N ILE A 269 -20.70 2.69 -15.82
CA ILE A 269 -19.29 2.30 -15.67
C ILE A 269 -18.78 1.58 -16.93
N PRO A 270 -17.48 1.72 -17.28
CA PRO A 270 -16.88 0.99 -18.38
C PRO A 270 -17.01 -0.53 -18.22
N GLY A 271 -17.21 -1.24 -19.34
CA GLY A 271 -17.48 -2.68 -19.38
C GLY A 271 -16.28 -3.55 -19.75
N LEU A 272 -16.55 -4.82 -20.06
CA LEU A 272 -15.54 -5.80 -20.48
C LEU A 272 -14.80 -5.40 -21.77
N ASP A 273 -15.45 -4.63 -22.63
CA ASP A 273 -14.85 -4.03 -23.82
C ASP A 273 -13.78 -2.99 -23.47
N ALA A 274 -14.02 -2.20 -22.41
CA ALA A 274 -13.04 -1.26 -21.90
C ALA A 274 -11.82 -1.99 -21.33
N TRP A 275 -12.04 -3.08 -20.58
CA TRP A 275 -10.99 -3.95 -20.06
C TRP A 275 -10.18 -4.63 -21.17
N ALA A 276 -10.85 -5.30 -22.10
CA ALA A 276 -10.21 -6.03 -23.19
C ALA A 276 -9.41 -5.14 -24.14
N GLY A 277 -9.78 -3.85 -24.24
CA GLY A 277 -9.06 -2.86 -25.04
C GLY A 277 -7.78 -2.31 -24.40
N LEU A 278 -7.41 -2.75 -23.19
CA LEU A 278 -6.18 -2.30 -22.53
C LEU A 278 -4.93 -2.95 -23.13
N ASP A 279 -3.97 -2.11 -23.51
CA ASP A 279 -2.67 -2.49 -24.07
C ASP A 279 -1.53 -2.07 -23.13
N ILE A 280 -1.71 -2.37 -21.84
CA ILE A 280 -0.79 -2.05 -20.75
C ILE A 280 -0.74 -3.23 -19.77
N PRO A 281 0.27 -3.34 -18.91
CA PRO A 281 0.23 -4.24 -17.76
C PRO A 281 -0.98 -3.99 -16.86
N VAL A 282 -1.71 -5.06 -16.55
CA VAL A 282 -2.87 -5.07 -15.65
C VAL A 282 -2.69 -6.13 -14.57
N PHE A 283 -2.89 -5.75 -13.31
CA PHE A 283 -2.91 -6.68 -12.17
C PHE A 283 -4.26 -6.67 -11.47
N LEU A 284 -4.94 -7.81 -11.45
CA LEU A 284 -6.24 -8.00 -10.82
C LEU A 284 -6.07 -8.71 -9.48
N ILE A 285 -6.55 -8.11 -8.39
CA ILE A 285 -6.39 -8.65 -7.04
C ILE A 285 -7.75 -8.76 -6.37
N GLY A 286 -8.16 -9.95 -5.95
CA GLY A 286 -9.45 -10.21 -5.29
C GLY A 286 -9.27 -10.80 -3.89
N GLY A 287 -10.31 -10.73 -3.06
CA GLY A 287 -10.38 -11.45 -1.79
C GLY A 287 -11.39 -12.59 -1.89
N GLU A 288 -11.01 -13.80 -1.48
CA GLU A 288 -11.85 -15.00 -1.54
C GLU A 288 -13.24 -14.79 -0.93
N ASN A 289 -13.30 -14.09 0.21
CA ASN A 289 -14.52 -13.81 0.96
C ASN A 289 -15.11 -12.41 0.66
N ASP A 290 -14.84 -11.88 -0.53
CA ASP A 290 -15.44 -10.62 -0.98
C ASP A 290 -16.91 -10.81 -1.39
N ASN A 291 -17.80 -10.34 -0.51
CA ASN A 291 -19.25 -10.37 -0.71
C ASN A 291 -19.81 -9.14 -1.44
N VAL A 292 -18.95 -8.16 -1.78
CA VAL A 292 -19.35 -6.92 -2.46
C VAL A 292 -19.04 -7.03 -3.94
N THR A 293 -17.83 -7.46 -4.28
CA THR A 293 -17.38 -7.77 -5.64
C THR A 293 -16.83 -9.18 -5.65
N SER A 294 -17.65 -10.13 -6.11
CA SER A 294 -17.27 -11.55 -6.11
C SER A 294 -15.94 -11.77 -6.85
N PRO A 295 -15.08 -12.70 -6.39
CA PRO A 295 -13.87 -13.09 -7.12
C PRO A 295 -14.12 -13.46 -8.59
N LYS A 296 -15.33 -13.92 -8.94
CA LYS A 296 -15.76 -14.20 -10.32
C LYS A 296 -15.65 -13.00 -11.27
N GLU A 297 -15.63 -11.77 -10.74
CA GLU A 297 -15.40 -10.57 -11.54
C GLU A 297 -14.00 -10.59 -12.18
N ILE A 298 -13.00 -11.16 -11.49
CA ILE A 298 -11.65 -11.35 -12.04
C ILE A 298 -11.70 -12.31 -13.22
N ASP A 299 -12.34 -13.46 -13.05
CA ASP A 299 -12.46 -14.48 -14.12
C ASP A 299 -13.13 -13.89 -15.37
N ARG A 300 -14.15 -13.04 -15.20
CA ARG A 300 -14.82 -12.35 -16.29
C ARG A 300 -13.89 -11.40 -17.04
N ILE A 301 -13.10 -10.62 -16.30
CA ILE A 301 -12.15 -9.66 -16.89
C ILE A 301 -11.03 -10.42 -17.62
N VAL A 302 -10.45 -11.44 -17.00
CA VAL A 302 -9.43 -12.31 -17.62
C VAL A 302 -9.98 -12.97 -18.89
N GLY A 303 -11.20 -13.51 -18.83
CA GLY A 303 -11.88 -14.08 -19.98
C GLY A 303 -12.08 -13.09 -21.13
N ALA A 304 -12.33 -11.81 -20.84
CA ALA A 304 -12.46 -10.77 -21.86
C ALA A 304 -11.12 -10.44 -22.54
N PHE A 305 -10.00 -10.48 -21.82
CA PHE A 305 -8.67 -10.37 -22.42
C PHE A 305 -8.39 -11.55 -23.38
N HIS A 306 -8.65 -12.78 -22.95
CA HIS A 306 -8.45 -13.97 -23.79
C HIS A 306 -9.31 -13.94 -25.05
N ALA A 307 -10.59 -13.60 -24.93
CA ALA A 307 -11.49 -13.54 -26.08
C ALA A 307 -11.05 -12.51 -27.14
N MET A 308 -10.45 -11.39 -26.71
CA MET A 308 -9.89 -10.39 -27.61
C MET A 308 -8.62 -10.90 -28.31
N ASP A 309 -7.77 -11.62 -27.58
CA ASP A 309 -6.55 -12.22 -28.13
C ASP A 309 -6.90 -13.25 -29.21
N ASP A 310 -7.87 -14.13 -28.93
CA ASP A 310 -8.37 -15.12 -29.90
C ASP A 310 -8.95 -14.44 -31.14
N ALA A 311 -9.70 -13.34 -30.97
CA ALA A 311 -10.27 -12.59 -32.10
C ALA A 311 -9.18 -11.98 -32.99
N VAL A 312 -8.12 -11.40 -32.40
CA VAL A 312 -6.98 -10.83 -33.15
C VAL A 312 -6.20 -11.91 -33.89
N VAL A 313 -6.01 -13.09 -33.27
CA VAL A 313 -5.38 -14.24 -33.94
C VAL A 313 -6.24 -14.72 -35.11
N SER A 314 -7.56 -14.84 -34.92
CA SER A 314 -8.47 -15.29 -35.99
C SER A 314 -8.52 -14.34 -37.20
N ASP A 315 -8.54 -13.03 -36.95
CA ASP A 315 -8.56 -12.00 -38.00
C ASP A 315 -7.20 -11.93 -38.74
N GLY A 316 -6.10 -12.22 -38.01
CA GLY A 316 -4.77 -12.39 -38.57
C GLY A 316 -4.64 -13.64 -39.47
N THR A 317 -5.30 -14.75 -39.13
CA THR A 317 -5.32 -15.96 -39.98
C THR A 317 -6.20 -15.82 -41.22
N GLU A 318 -7.25 -14.99 -41.23
CA GLU A 318 -8.03 -14.72 -42.45
C GLU A 318 -7.29 -13.76 -43.42
N GLN A 319 -6.35 -12.95 -42.93
CA GLN A 319 -5.46 -12.11 -43.77
C GLN A 319 -4.11 -12.78 -44.11
N ALA A 320 -3.73 -13.86 -43.43
CA ALA A 320 -2.48 -14.60 -43.65
C ALA A 320 -2.63 -15.88 -44.50
N ALA A 321 -3.66 -15.98 -45.33
CA ALA A 321 -3.77 -17.02 -46.34
C ALA A 321 -2.75 -16.88 -47.51
N ASP A 322 -1.87 -15.87 -47.47
CA ASP A 322 -0.80 -15.66 -48.46
C ASP A 322 0.51 -15.17 -47.79
N ALA A 323 1.09 -15.96 -46.90
CA ALA A 323 2.55 -16.08 -46.69
C ALA A 323 2.84 -17.03 -45.51
N SER A 324 3.49 -18.15 -45.80
CA SER A 324 3.95 -19.13 -44.82
C SER A 324 5.32 -18.76 -44.27
N GLY A 325 5.44 -18.71 -42.94
CA GLY A 325 6.69 -18.68 -42.18
C GLY A 325 6.39 -18.81 -40.68
N PRO A 326 6.97 -19.79 -39.95
CA PRO A 326 6.68 -19.97 -38.54
C PRO A 326 7.65 -19.14 -37.70
N ASP A 327 7.13 -18.24 -36.87
CA ASP A 327 7.64 -17.93 -35.53
C ASP A 327 6.73 -16.88 -34.87
N SER A 328 5.93 -17.32 -33.90
CA SER A 328 5.10 -16.46 -33.05
C SER A 328 5.50 -16.66 -31.59
N PRO A 329 5.76 -15.60 -30.81
CA PRO A 329 6.16 -15.72 -29.41
C PRO A 329 4.95 -15.93 -28.49
N GLU A 330 5.09 -16.84 -27.53
CA GLU A 330 4.07 -17.22 -26.54
C GLU A 330 3.73 -16.09 -25.55
N SER A 331 2.43 -15.87 -25.32
CA SER A 331 1.89 -14.99 -24.29
C SER A 331 1.80 -15.72 -22.93
N LEU A 332 2.59 -15.28 -21.94
CA LEU A 332 2.65 -15.88 -20.60
C LEU A 332 1.51 -15.39 -19.68
N ASN A 333 0.29 -15.90 -19.90
CA ASN A 333 -0.82 -15.76 -18.94
C ASN A 333 -0.65 -16.78 -17.81
N GLY A 334 -0.52 -16.30 -16.57
CA GLY A 334 -0.32 -17.13 -15.38
C GLY A 334 -1.25 -16.70 -14.27
N SER A 335 -2.08 -17.62 -13.79
CA SER A 335 -2.91 -17.48 -12.58
C SER A 335 -2.23 -18.26 -11.45
N THR A 336 -1.95 -17.59 -10.33
CA THR A 336 -1.37 -18.24 -9.16
C THR A 336 -2.30 -18.03 -7.97
N GLN A 337 -2.82 -19.12 -7.41
CA GLN A 337 -3.43 -19.12 -6.09
C GLN A 337 -2.29 -19.21 -5.07
N LEU A 338 -2.12 -18.18 -4.24
CA LEU A 338 -1.16 -18.22 -3.13
C LEU A 338 -1.92 -18.47 -1.83
N ASP A 339 -1.71 -19.65 -1.26
CA ASP A 339 -1.98 -19.89 0.15
C ASP A 339 -0.88 -19.27 1.01
N ALA A 340 -1.28 -18.61 2.09
CA ALA A 340 -0.37 -18.04 3.06
C ALA A 340 0.26 -19.12 3.96
N THR A 341 0.94 -20.13 3.38
CA THR A 341 1.83 -21.06 4.10
C THR A 341 2.75 -21.88 3.14
N SER A 342 4.07 -21.67 3.29
CA SER A 342 5.19 -22.57 2.95
C SER A 342 5.81 -22.64 1.53
N ASN A 343 7.14 -22.40 1.57
CA ASN A 343 8.31 -22.74 0.73
C ASN A 343 8.22 -23.75 -0.44
N GLY A 344 8.95 -23.41 -1.52
CA GLY A 344 10.01 -24.30 -2.03
C GLY A 344 10.41 -24.18 -3.52
N ASN A 345 11.74 -24.20 -3.73
CA ASN A 345 12.52 -24.57 -4.92
C ASN A 345 12.79 -23.52 -6.02
N ARG A 346 13.94 -23.52 -6.72
CA ARG A 346 15.31 -24.05 -6.54
C ARG A 346 16.08 -23.49 -7.76
N LEU A 347 17.13 -22.71 -7.53
CA LEU A 347 17.98 -22.15 -8.58
C LEU A 347 18.93 -23.22 -9.14
N ILE A 348 19.05 -23.31 -10.46
CA ILE A 348 20.19 -23.90 -11.16
C ILE A 348 20.85 -22.77 -11.95
N ALA A 349 22.13 -22.56 -11.68
CA ALA A 349 23.03 -21.66 -12.39
C ALA A 349 23.84 -22.49 -13.39
N GLU A 350 24.11 -21.95 -14.58
CA GLU A 350 25.26 -22.33 -15.39
C GLU A 350 25.86 -21.09 -16.08
N ASP A 351 27.19 -21.00 -15.93
CA ASP A 351 28.13 -20.03 -16.51
C ASP A 351 28.44 -20.33 -17.99
N ALA A 352 28.79 -19.30 -18.77
CA ALA A 352 29.83 -19.32 -19.83
C ALA A 352 29.98 -17.88 -20.38
N ASP A 353 31.06 -17.15 -20.11
CA ASP A 353 32.44 -17.22 -20.64
C ASP A 353 32.67 -16.27 -21.82
N ASP A 354 33.79 -15.57 -21.72
CA ASP A 354 34.26 -14.38 -22.42
C ASP A 354 34.81 -14.76 -23.82
N THR A 355 34.73 -13.87 -24.81
CA THR A 355 35.74 -13.75 -25.90
C THR A 355 35.55 -12.51 -26.78
N ASP A 356 36.70 -11.96 -27.17
CA ASP A 356 36.98 -10.62 -27.69
C ASP A 356 37.33 -10.63 -29.21
N TYR A 357 37.34 -9.42 -29.79
CA TYR A 357 37.92 -8.90 -31.06
C TYR A 357 37.15 -8.97 -32.41
N GLY A 358 36.90 -7.78 -32.98
CA GLY A 358 37.50 -7.41 -34.29
C GLY A 358 36.63 -6.88 -35.45
N GLU A 359 36.51 -5.54 -35.53
CA GLU A 359 36.49 -4.64 -36.72
C GLU A 359 35.40 -4.62 -37.84
N SER A 360 34.82 -3.40 -37.97
CA SER A 360 34.39 -2.59 -39.14
C SER A 360 33.38 -3.11 -40.17
N ASP A 361 32.21 -2.45 -40.25
CA ASP A 361 31.86 -1.67 -41.44
C ASP A 361 30.69 -0.68 -41.26
N VAL A 362 30.71 0.35 -42.09
CA VAL A 362 30.04 1.66 -41.96
C VAL A 362 28.67 1.67 -42.65
N ASN A 363 27.58 1.87 -41.91
CA ASN A 363 26.37 2.60 -42.35
C ASN A 363 25.33 2.73 -41.21
N SER A 364 25.14 3.96 -40.73
CA SER A 364 24.24 4.32 -39.62
C SER A 364 22.77 4.44 -40.08
N PRO A 365 21.79 4.17 -39.20
CA PRO A 365 21.06 5.30 -38.63
C PRO A 365 20.80 5.19 -37.10
N SER A 366 20.96 6.33 -36.43
CA SER A 366 20.57 6.67 -35.05
C SER A 366 21.00 5.71 -33.94
N THR A 367 22.15 6.01 -33.32
CA THR A 367 22.50 5.47 -32.01
C THR A 367 21.45 5.87 -30.96
N PRO A 368 20.84 4.90 -30.24
CA PRO A 368 20.15 5.21 -28.99
C PRO A 368 21.17 5.88 -28.06
N VAL A 369 20.74 6.87 -27.30
CA VAL A 369 21.54 7.41 -26.21
C VAL A 369 21.91 6.24 -25.29
N GLU A 370 23.17 5.83 -25.29
CA GLU A 370 23.68 4.81 -24.38
C GLU A 370 23.51 5.32 -22.95
N TYR A 371 22.49 4.82 -22.27
CA TYR A 371 22.34 4.98 -20.84
C TYR A 371 23.41 4.14 -20.15
N PRO A 372 23.89 4.55 -18.96
CA PRO A 372 24.80 3.70 -18.19
C PRO A 372 24.20 2.28 -18.08
N PRO A 373 25.02 1.22 -18.26
CA PRO A 373 24.54 -0.15 -18.48
C PRO A 373 23.66 -0.72 -17.35
N ASP A 374 23.67 -0.09 -16.18
CA ASP A 374 22.93 -0.51 -14.97
C ASP A 374 21.58 0.21 -14.77
N LEU A 375 21.15 1.09 -15.69
CA LEU A 375 19.91 1.85 -15.55
C LEU A 375 18.71 1.04 -16.08
N PRO A 376 17.72 0.69 -15.25
CA PRO A 376 16.58 -0.06 -15.74
C PRO A 376 15.80 0.74 -16.78
N PRO A 377 15.22 0.07 -17.80
CA PRO A 377 14.42 0.72 -18.80
C PRO A 377 13.15 1.32 -18.17
N GLN A 378 12.65 2.38 -18.79
CA GLN A 378 11.39 3.00 -18.41
C GLN A 378 10.61 3.31 -19.69
N SER A 379 9.88 2.30 -20.19
CA SER A 379 9.08 2.42 -21.40
C SER A 379 7.86 3.30 -21.16
N GLN A 380 7.54 4.16 -22.13
CA GLN A 380 6.25 4.86 -22.18
C GLN A 380 5.09 3.92 -22.56
N HIS A 381 5.42 2.76 -23.14
CA HIS A 381 4.46 1.73 -23.52
C HIS A 381 5.01 0.35 -23.08
N PRO A 382 4.92 -0.01 -21.79
CA PRO A 382 5.30 -1.33 -21.33
C PRO A 382 4.45 -2.41 -22.02
N MET A 383 5.03 -3.60 -22.23
CA MET A 383 4.31 -4.69 -22.88
C MET A 383 3.07 -5.10 -22.08
N ARG A 384 1.96 -5.32 -22.77
CA ARG A 384 0.72 -5.81 -22.17
C ARG A 384 0.98 -7.14 -21.45
N ALA A 385 0.58 -7.20 -20.18
CA ALA A 385 0.64 -8.41 -19.35
C ALA A 385 -0.56 -8.41 -18.39
N VAL A 386 -1.30 -9.51 -18.32
CA VAL A 386 -2.44 -9.64 -17.41
C VAL A 386 -2.09 -10.63 -16.31
N ARG A 387 -2.03 -10.12 -15.07
CA ARG A 387 -1.83 -10.92 -13.87
C ARG A 387 -3.10 -10.91 -13.03
N SER A 388 -3.37 -12.02 -12.37
CA SER A 388 -4.50 -12.11 -11.44
C SER A 388 -4.17 -12.95 -10.21
N ILE A 389 -4.68 -12.54 -9.06
CA ILE A 389 -4.58 -13.29 -7.80
C ILE A 389 -5.85 -13.13 -6.96
N VAL A 390 -6.27 -14.20 -6.31
CA VAL A 390 -7.29 -14.17 -5.25
C VAL A 390 -6.61 -14.52 -3.94
N LEU A 391 -6.61 -13.57 -3.00
CA LEU A 391 -6.10 -13.78 -1.66
C LEU A 391 -7.07 -14.65 -0.86
N THR A 392 -6.56 -15.70 -0.23
CA THR A 392 -7.35 -16.68 0.53
C THR A 392 -7.50 -16.31 2.00
N GLY A 393 -8.28 -17.09 2.75
CA GLY A 393 -8.48 -16.90 4.19
C GLY A 393 -9.40 -15.72 4.48
N SER A 394 -9.09 -14.86 5.48
CA SER A 394 -10.00 -13.75 5.83
C SER A 394 -10.03 -12.56 4.85
N ALA A 395 -9.41 -12.71 3.68
CA ALA A 395 -9.36 -11.69 2.64
C ALA A 395 -10.74 -11.43 2.03
N ASN A 396 -11.16 -10.16 2.00
CA ASN A 396 -12.48 -9.71 1.55
C ASN A 396 -12.36 -8.33 0.89
N HIS A 397 -13.47 -7.61 0.70
CA HIS A 397 -13.48 -6.31 0.01
C HIS A 397 -12.56 -5.23 0.62
N THR A 398 -12.11 -5.43 1.86
CA THR A 398 -11.32 -4.47 2.64
C THR A 398 -9.81 -4.59 2.44
N LEU A 399 -9.35 -5.30 1.40
CA LEU A 399 -7.93 -5.65 1.20
C LEU A 399 -6.93 -4.53 1.46
N LEU A 400 -7.29 -3.31 1.03
CA LEU A 400 -6.40 -2.14 1.04
C LEU A 400 -6.28 -1.41 2.38
N TYR A 401 -7.10 -1.75 3.38
CA TYR A 401 -7.01 -1.20 4.74
C TYR A 401 -7.17 -2.24 5.86
N SER A 402 -7.46 -3.49 5.53
CA SER A 402 -7.42 -4.57 6.53
C SER A 402 -5.98 -4.78 7.00
N PRO A 403 -5.71 -4.69 8.32
CA PRO A 403 -4.36 -4.89 8.87
C PRO A 403 -3.75 -6.26 8.51
N ARG A 404 -4.61 -7.26 8.27
CA ARG A 404 -4.20 -8.63 7.93
C ARG A 404 -3.74 -8.79 6.49
N THR A 405 -4.28 -8.00 5.55
CA THR A 405 -4.04 -8.20 4.11
C THR A 405 -3.26 -7.06 3.48
N VAL A 406 -3.30 -5.85 4.04
CA VAL A 406 -2.72 -4.67 3.38
C VAL A 406 -1.21 -4.77 3.16
N ARG A 407 -0.47 -5.47 4.04
CA ARG A 407 0.98 -5.67 3.84
C ARG A 407 1.28 -6.62 2.69
N ALA A 408 0.57 -7.75 2.63
CA ALA A 408 0.67 -8.68 1.51
C ALA A 408 0.27 -7.99 0.19
N LEU A 409 -0.81 -7.21 0.21
CA LEU A 409 -1.23 -6.39 -0.92
C LEU A 409 -0.15 -5.40 -1.34
N ALA A 410 0.47 -4.68 -0.40
CA ALA A 410 1.54 -3.73 -0.72
C ALA A 410 2.75 -4.41 -1.36
N GLY A 411 3.13 -5.62 -0.88
CA GLY A 411 4.17 -6.45 -1.49
C GLY A 411 3.83 -6.81 -2.93
N LEU A 412 2.67 -7.44 -3.15
CA LEU A 412 2.19 -7.85 -4.47
C LEU A 412 2.13 -6.68 -5.47
N VAL A 413 1.58 -5.54 -5.04
CA VAL A 413 1.52 -4.32 -5.86
C VAL A 413 2.93 -3.86 -6.21
N SER A 414 3.84 -3.82 -5.25
CA SER A 414 5.21 -3.36 -5.49
C SER A 414 5.99 -4.27 -6.44
N ASP A 415 5.84 -5.59 -6.29
CA ASP A 415 6.52 -6.57 -7.13
C ASP A 415 6.01 -6.43 -8.57
N PHE A 416 4.69 -6.33 -8.76
CA PHE A 416 4.10 -6.05 -10.08
C PHE A 416 4.62 -4.74 -10.68
N LEU A 417 4.70 -3.66 -9.90
CA LEU A 417 5.22 -2.37 -10.37
C LEU A 417 6.69 -2.50 -10.83
N ALA A 418 7.53 -3.20 -10.06
CA ALA A 418 8.94 -3.38 -10.36
C ALA A 418 9.17 -4.30 -11.58
N GLU A 419 8.41 -5.38 -11.70
CA GLU A 419 8.60 -6.40 -12.73
C GLU A 419 7.97 -6.02 -14.07
N HIS A 420 6.75 -5.46 -14.05
CA HIS A 420 5.95 -5.26 -15.26
C HIS A 420 5.90 -3.80 -15.75
N ILE A 421 6.21 -2.82 -14.89
CA ILE A 421 6.22 -1.40 -15.29
C ILE A 421 7.67 -0.90 -15.48
N THR A 422 8.44 -0.87 -14.40
CA THR A 422 9.87 -0.53 -14.43
C THR A 422 10.53 -0.91 -13.11
N GLN A 423 11.70 -1.53 -13.17
CA GLN A 423 12.49 -1.87 -11.98
C GLN A 423 12.89 -0.62 -11.18
N ARG A 424 12.81 0.59 -11.77
CA ARG A 424 13.01 1.85 -11.06
C ARG A 424 12.03 2.06 -9.91
N LEU A 425 10.87 1.40 -9.91
CA LEU A 425 9.89 1.41 -8.81
C LEU A 425 10.26 0.43 -7.67
N SER A 426 11.33 -0.36 -7.82
CA SER A 426 11.86 -1.20 -6.75
C SER A 426 12.65 -0.36 -5.74
N LEU A 427 12.21 -0.34 -4.48
CA LEU A 427 12.95 0.30 -3.39
C LEU A 427 14.37 -0.25 -3.26
N ALA A 428 14.54 -1.56 -3.38
CA ALA A 428 15.87 -2.19 -3.32
C ALA A 428 16.80 -1.64 -4.40
N TRP A 429 16.32 -1.55 -5.65
CA TRP A 429 17.11 -0.94 -6.73
C TRP A 429 17.40 0.54 -6.47
N GLN A 430 16.41 1.33 -6.02
CA GLN A 430 16.61 2.76 -5.72
C GLN A 430 17.65 2.96 -4.63
N LEU A 431 17.61 2.15 -3.57
CA LEU A 431 18.58 2.17 -2.49
C LEU A 431 19.97 1.77 -2.97
N GLN A 432 20.08 0.75 -3.81
CA GLN A 432 21.35 0.35 -4.42
C GLN A 432 21.94 1.48 -5.27
N HIS A 433 21.13 2.04 -6.17
CA HIS A 433 21.51 3.13 -7.04
C HIS A 433 21.97 4.36 -6.24
N LEU A 434 21.17 4.80 -5.28
CA LEU A 434 21.45 6.02 -4.50
C LEU A 434 22.55 5.82 -3.45
N SER A 435 22.82 4.59 -3.01
CA SER A 435 23.95 4.29 -2.12
C SER A 435 25.29 4.35 -2.85
N ARG A 436 25.36 3.89 -4.11
CA ARG A 436 26.58 4.02 -4.94
C ARG A 436 27.04 5.47 -5.09
N GLU A 437 26.09 6.40 -5.10
CA GLU A 437 26.35 7.84 -5.19
C GLU A 437 26.48 8.53 -3.81
N GLY A 438 26.38 7.79 -2.70
CA GLY A 438 26.39 8.33 -1.34
C GLY A 438 25.18 9.21 -0.98
N LYS A 439 24.15 9.21 -1.83
CA LYS A 439 22.98 10.09 -1.75
C LYS A 439 21.87 9.57 -0.83
N TRP A 440 21.82 8.26 -0.61
CA TRP A 440 20.88 7.62 0.32
C TRP A 440 21.55 6.52 1.15
N ASP A 441 22.53 6.92 1.96
CA ASP A 441 23.29 5.98 2.81
C ASP A 441 23.37 6.45 4.27
N VAL A 442 24.02 5.65 5.11
CA VAL A 442 24.30 5.97 6.51
C VAL A 442 25.21 7.20 6.63
N LYS A 443 24.99 8.01 7.67
CA LYS A 443 25.65 9.31 7.83
C LYS A 443 27.17 9.22 8.06
N ASN A 444 27.66 8.10 8.58
CA ASN A 444 29.08 7.84 8.79
C ASN A 444 29.33 6.33 8.70
N LEU A 445 29.75 5.86 7.53
CA LEU A 445 29.92 4.45 7.23
C LEU A 445 30.98 3.79 8.12
N ILE A 446 32.15 4.43 8.31
CA ILE A 446 33.24 3.90 9.14
C ILE A 446 32.75 3.66 10.58
N LYS A 447 32.08 4.66 11.17
CA LYS A 447 31.50 4.54 12.50
C LYS A 447 30.43 3.45 12.55
N TRP A 448 29.58 3.36 11.53
CA TRP A 448 28.53 2.35 11.46
C TRP A 448 29.11 0.93 11.33
N GLN A 449 30.17 0.73 10.54
CA GLN A 449 30.88 -0.54 10.40
C GLN A 449 31.49 -0.99 11.73
N GLY A 450 32.10 -0.06 12.48
CA GLY A 450 32.66 -0.33 13.81
C GLY A 450 31.63 -0.62 14.92
N VAL A 451 30.33 -0.50 14.64
CA VAL A 451 29.27 -0.83 15.59
C VAL A 451 28.83 -2.28 15.42
N LYS A 452 28.77 -3.04 16.53
CA LYS A 452 28.27 -4.43 16.55
C LYS A 452 26.85 -4.49 15.94
N PRO A 453 26.60 -5.34 14.93
CA PRO A 453 25.31 -5.44 14.25
C PRO A 453 24.11 -5.65 15.19
N VAL A 454 24.19 -6.69 16.03
CA VAL A 454 23.14 -7.13 16.95
C VAL A 454 23.70 -7.20 18.38
N SER A 455 22.97 -6.71 19.38
CA SER A 455 23.34 -6.81 20.81
C SER A 455 23.17 -8.23 21.34
N GLU A 456 23.67 -8.49 22.56
CA GLU A 456 23.20 -9.64 23.35
C GLU A 456 21.71 -9.50 23.72
N PRO A 457 21.03 -10.58 24.15
CA PRO A 457 19.64 -10.51 24.60
C PRO A 457 19.47 -9.57 25.79
N ILE A 458 18.35 -8.84 25.81
CA ILE A 458 18.00 -7.89 26.87
C ILE A 458 16.61 -8.24 27.40
N GLY A 459 16.49 -8.44 28.70
CA GLY A 459 15.24 -8.79 29.38
C GLY A 459 15.48 -9.63 30.64
N PRO A 460 14.40 -10.11 31.28
CA PRO A 460 14.48 -11.07 32.37
C PRO A 460 15.31 -12.31 32.02
N SER A 461 15.97 -12.90 33.00
CA SER A 461 16.75 -14.13 32.83
C SER A 461 15.88 -15.26 32.26
N GLY A 462 16.34 -15.91 31.19
CA GLY A 462 15.63 -16.98 30.49
C GLY A 462 14.46 -16.53 29.62
N LYS A 463 14.06 -15.24 29.66
CA LYS A 463 12.95 -14.67 28.90
C LYS A 463 13.34 -13.32 28.30
N PRO A 464 14.29 -13.30 27.35
CA PRO A 464 14.70 -12.04 26.73
C PRO A 464 13.52 -11.42 25.96
N VAL A 465 13.47 -10.09 25.94
CA VAL A 465 12.43 -9.35 25.21
C VAL A 465 13.01 -8.72 23.96
N PHE A 466 14.24 -8.19 24.06
CA PHE A 466 14.85 -7.39 22.99
C PHE A 466 16.21 -7.89 22.57
N ARG A 467 16.54 -7.60 21.31
CA ARG A 467 17.91 -7.35 20.87
C ARG A 467 17.96 -5.98 20.21
N VAL A 468 18.96 -5.17 20.54
CA VAL A 468 19.18 -3.89 19.87
C VAL A 468 20.09 -4.07 18.68
N ILE A 469 19.61 -3.59 17.54
CA ILE A 469 20.29 -3.65 16.25
C ILE A 469 20.74 -2.25 15.80
N LYS A 470 21.84 -2.18 15.04
CA LYS A 470 22.15 -0.97 14.23
C LYS A 470 21.26 -0.98 12.98
N THR A 471 21.04 0.18 12.35
CA THR A 471 20.28 0.21 11.09
C THR A 471 20.89 -0.74 10.07
N LEU A 472 20.06 -1.47 9.33
CA LEU A 472 20.51 -2.27 8.19
C LEU A 472 20.85 -1.34 7.02
N ARG A 473 21.53 -1.88 6.00
CA ARG A 473 21.82 -1.23 4.72
C ARG A 473 21.49 -2.19 3.59
N GLU A 474 20.83 -1.72 2.53
CA GLU A 474 20.48 -2.59 1.38
C GLU A 474 21.72 -3.15 0.69
N VAL A 475 22.76 -2.33 0.59
CA VAL A 475 23.99 -2.60 -0.17
C VAL A 475 25.10 -3.26 0.66
N ASP A 476 24.81 -3.69 1.88
CA ASP A 476 25.84 -4.24 2.78
C ASP A 476 25.77 -5.77 2.81
N ASP A 477 26.88 -6.44 2.53
CA ASP A 477 26.90 -7.91 2.46
C ASP A 477 26.71 -8.58 3.83
N VAL A 478 26.98 -7.86 4.92
CA VAL A 478 27.01 -8.42 6.28
C VAL A 478 25.77 -8.06 7.09
N HIS A 479 25.28 -6.83 6.99
CA HIS A 479 24.16 -6.32 7.77
C HIS A 479 23.10 -5.64 6.87
N CYS A 480 22.59 -6.43 5.92
CA CYS A 480 21.40 -6.15 5.11
C CYS A 480 20.18 -6.98 5.57
N PRO A 481 18.96 -6.68 5.08
CA PRO A 481 17.76 -7.42 5.43
C PRO A 481 17.87 -8.94 5.27
N THR A 482 18.38 -9.41 4.13
CA THR A 482 18.56 -10.84 3.85
C THR A 482 19.52 -11.47 4.86
N ALA A 483 20.71 -10.90 5.04
CA ALA A 483 21.71 -11.44 5.97
C ALA A 483 21.22 -11.43 7.43
N LEU A 484 20.48 -10.39 7.86
CA LEU A 484 19.90 -10.37 9.19
C LEU A 484 18.88 -11.50 9.34
N ALA A 485 17.99 -11.66 8.37
CA ALA A 485 16.94 -12.65 8.45
C ALA A 485 17.47 -14.08 8.40
N ASP A 486 18.45 -14.36 7.54
CA ASP A 486 19.06 -15.68 7.44
C ASP A 486 19.84 -16.03 8.72
N ASN A 487 20.56 -15.08 9.32
CA ASN A 487 21.37 -15.32 10.51
C ASN A 487 20.59 -15.24 11.84
N TRP A 488 19.50 -14.46 11.89
CA TRP A 488 18.80 -14.14 13.15
C TRP A 488 17.30 -14.41 13.13
N GLY A 489 16.69 -14.80 12.00
CA GLY A 489 15.24 -15.01 11.89
C GLY A 489 14.69 -16.16 12.74
N HIS A 490 15.57 -17.01 13.28
CA HIS A 490 15.21 -18.01 14.29
C HIS A 490 14.92 -17.38 15.67
N VAL A 491 15.46 -16.20 15.97
CA VAL A 491 15.33 -15.50 17.28
C VAL A 491 14.65 -14.14 17.15
N ILE A 492 15.01 -13.33 16.16
CA ILE A 492 14.39 -12.01 15.91
C ILE A 492 13.21 -12.21 14.98
N LYS A 493 11.99 -12.02 15.48
CA LYS A 493 10.75 -12.26 14.72
C LYS A 493 10.04 -10.98 14.29
N ASP A 494 10.42 -9.87 14.91
CA ASP A 494 9.93 -8.53 14.58
C ASP A 494 11.06 -7.51 14.70
N VAL A 495 11.02 -6.48 13.87
CA VAL A 495 11.94 -5.34 13.91
C VAL A 495 11.15 -4.04 14.06
N ILE A 496 11.43 -3.30 15.13
CA ILE A 496 10.92 -1.95 15.34
C ILE A 496 12.01 -0.92 14.96
N ASP A 497 11.75 -0.19 13.87
CA ASP A 497 12.56 0.93 13.44
C ASP A 497 12.08 2.22 14.10
N ILE A 498 12.86 2.73 15.07
CA ILE A 498 12.55 3.97 15.76
C ILE A 498 13.12 5.24 15.09
N SER A 499 13.73 5.12 13.91
CA SER A 499 14.31 6.24 13.17
C SER A 499 13.22 7.12 12.53
N LYS A 500 13.51 8.42 12.38
CA LYS A 500 12.58 9.39 11.76
C LYS A 500 12.48 9.20 10.25
N ASP A 501 13.65 9.10 9.62
CA ASP A 501 13.80 9.10 8.17
C ASP A 501 13.46 7.71 7.60
N GLN A 502 13.20 7.61 6.29
CA GLN A 502 13.05 6.32 5.64
C GLN A 502 14.34 5.48 5.80
N PRO A 503 14.21 4.17 6.03
CA PRO A 503 15.37 3.29 6.18
C PRO A 503 16.24 3.29 4.91
N VAL A 504 17.53 3.01 5.08
CA VAL A 504 18.49 2.83 3.97
C VAL A 504 18.54 1.37 3.49
N TYR A 505 17.44 0.65 3.71
CA TYR A 505 17.22 -0.75 3.39
C TYR A 505 15.74 -0.98 3.11
N ASP A 506 15.42 -2.00 2.32
CA ASP A 506 14.06 -2.40 2.03
C ASP A 506 13.53 -3.34 3.14
N PRO A 507 12.56 -2.90 3.97
CA PRO A 507 12.03 -3.74 5.04
C PRO A 507 11.36 -5.01 4.54
N ARG A 508 10.91 -5.06 3.29
CA ARG A 508 10.27 -6.25 2.70
C ARG A 508 11.24 -7.42 2.55
N GLY A 509 12.55 -7.15 2.52
CA GLY A 509 13.57 -8.19 2.60
C GLY A 509 13.49 -8.99 3.91
N LEU A 510 13.09 -8.34 5.02
CA LEU A 510 12.81 -8.98 6.31
C LEU A 510 11.48 -9.73 6.27
N GLU A 511 10.43 -9.08 5.78
CA GLU A 511 9.06 -9.64 5.81
C GLU A 511 8.95 -10.92 4.98
N ARG A 512 9.61 -10.99 3.81
CA ARG A 512 9.68 -12.20 2.98
C ARG A 512 10.33 -13.40 3.67
N ARG A 513 11.08 -13.18 4.76
CA ARG A 513 11.74 -14.22 5.57
C ARG A 513 11.12 -14.37 6.95
N GLY A 514 9.87 -13.92 7.12
CA GLY A 514 9.10 -14.09 8.35
C GLY A 514 9.45 -13.12 9.48
N ILE A 515 10.25 -12.09 9.22
CA ILE A 515 10.54 -11.02 10.20
C ILE A 515 9.63 -9.83 9.92
N HIS A 516 8.69 -9.56 10.83
CA HIS A 516 7.73 -8.47 10.64
C HIS A 516 8.37 -7.11 10.96
N TYR A 517 8.19 -6.13 10.08
CA TYR A 517 8.73 -4.78 10.26
C TYR A 517 7.69 -3.80 10.82
N HIS A 518 8.12 -2.91 11.72
CA HIS A 518 7.27 -1.90 12.35
C HIS A 518 8.00 -0.56 12.43
N LYS A 519 7.45 0.47 11.75
CA LYS A 519 8.00 1.83 11.79
C LYS A 519 7.40 2.63 12.95
N PHE A 520 8.24 3.09 13.87
CA PHE A 520 7.87 3.93 15.02
C PHE A 520 8.70 5.23 15.01
N PRO A 521 8.35 6.22 14.17
CA PRO A 521 9.24 7.36 13.92
C PRO A 521 9.37 8.29 15.14
N THR A 522 10.60 8.57 15.56
CA THR A 522 10.88 9.46 16.71
C THR A 522 11.80 10.62 16.35
N VAL A 523 11.70 11.74 17.07
CA VAL A 523 12.57 12.90 16.87
C VAL A 523 14.02 12.54 17.19
N SER A 524 14.94 12.96 16.32
CA SER A 524 16.36 12.64 16.47
C SER A 524 17.01 13.47 17.57
N LYS A 525 18.01 12.89 18.25
CA LYS A 525 18.85 13.50 19.30
C LYS A 525 18.16 13.91 20.60
N ILE A 526 16.84 13.89 20.68
CA ILE A 526 16.07 14.28 21.87
C ILE A 526 15.49 13.01 22.54
N PRO A 527 15.44 12.93 23.88
CA PRO A 527 14.73 11.88 24.60
C PRO A 527 13.23 11.92 24.27
N PRO A 528 12.60 10.77 23.97
CA PRO A 528 11.15 10.66 23.85
C PRO A 528 10.43 11.18 25.10
N ASP A 529 9.28 11.83 24.90
CA ASP A 529 8.37 12.21 25.99
C ASP A 529 7.58 10.99 26.50
N GLY A 530 6.84 11.19 27.61
CA GLY A 530 6.09 10.13 28.27
C GLY A 530 5.07 9.48 27.35
N ASP A 531 4.26 10.28 26.66
CA ASP A 531 3.25 9.77 25.72
C ASP A 531 3.88 8.92 24.61
N THR A 532 5.02 9.33 24.06
CA THR A 532 5.76 8.56 23.05
C THR A 532 6.31 7.25 23.63
N VAL A 533 6.79 7.26 24.87
CA VAL A 533 7.22 6.03 25.58
C VAL A 533 6.04 5.08 25.75
N ASP A 534 4.89 5.58 26.20
CA ASP A 534 3.69 4.77 26.43
C ASP A 534 3.19 4.14 25.12
N LEU A 535 3.24 4.88 24.01
CA LEU A 535 2.94 4.37 22.67
C LEU A 535 3.91 3.29 22.21
N PHE A 536 5.21 3.45 22.47
CA PHE A 536 6.22 2.43 22.16
C PHE A 536 5.97 1.16 22.96
N ILE A 537 5.67 1.29 24.26
CA ILE A 537 5.38 0.15 25.13
C ILE A 537 4.15 -0.60 24.62
N LYS A 538 3.06 0.11 24.30
CA LYS A 538 1.85 -0.49 23.70
C LYS A 538 2.14 -1.23 22.39
N LEU A 539 3.02 -0.69 21.54
CA LEU A 539 3.46 -1.35 20.31
C LEU A 539 4.23 -2.64 20.60
N VAL A 540 5.16 -2.63 21.55
CA VAL A 540 5.91 -3.84 21.91
C VAL A 540 4.95 -4.89 22.50
N ASP A 541 4.04 -4.49 23.38
CA ASP A 541 3.06 -5.40 24.00
C ASP A 541 2.18 -6.08 22.94
N SER A 542 1.69 -5.33 21.95
CA SER A 542 0.90 -5.90 20.85
C SER A 542 1.71 -6.82 19.94
N VAL A 543 2.97 -6.46 19.66
CA VAL A 543 3.90 -7.33 18.91
C VAL A 543 4.17 -8.63 19.66
N ARG A 544 4.36 -8.58 20.99
CA ARG A 544 4.59 -9.76 21.82
C ARG A 544 3.37 -10.66 21.92
N GLU A 545 2.15 -10.11 21.90
CA GLU A 545 0.92 -10.90 21.76
C GLU A 545 0.87 -11.59 20.39
N ALA A 546 1.08 -10.85 19.31
CA ALA A 546 1.09 -11.42 17.95
C ALA A 546 2.20 -12.47 17.74
N GLN A 547 3.35 -12.33 18.41
CA GLN A 547 4.39 -13.36 18.41
C GLN A 547 3.93 -14.64 19.11
N ARG A 548 3.14 -14.57 20.19
CA ARG A 548 2.60 -15.75 20.87
C ARG A 548 1.62 -16.50 19.98
N GLU A 549 0.72 -15.78 19.31
CA GLU A 549 -0.21 -16.38 18.35
C GLU A 549 0.55 -17.06 17.18
N ARG A 550 1.54 -16.37 16.60
CA ARG A 550 2.36 -16.93 15.51
C ARG A 550 3.23 -18.10 15.93
N ALA A 551 3.80 -18.07 17.14
CA ALA A 551 4.58 -19.17 17.66
C ALA A 551 3.80 -20.49 17.67
N VAL A 552 2.51 -20.43 18.04
CA VAL A 552 1.61 -21.59 18.02
C VAL A 552 1.26 -21.98 16.58
N ALA A 553 0.87 -21.02 15.75
CA ALA A 553 0.44 -21.28 14.37
C ALA A 553 1.58 -21.83 13.47
N GLU A 554 2.80 -21.35 13.68
CA GLU A 554 3.99 -21.68 12.88
C GLU A 554 4.89 -22.75 13.53
N GLY A 555 4.57 -23.20 14.75
CA GLY A 555 5.31 -24.25 15.45
C GLY A 555 6.75 -23.86 15.78
N TRP A 556 6.97 -22.69 16.40
CA TRP A 556 8.32 -22.23 16.75
C TRP A 556 8.96 -23.13 17.82
N ALA A 557 10.24 -23.49 17.64
CA ALA A 557 10.97 -24.37 18.54
C ALA A 557 11.19 -23.76 19.94
N ASP A 558 11.69 -22.52 20.00
CA ASP A 558 12.02 -21.82 21.25
C ASP A 558 11.31 -20.45 21.34
N PRO A 559 9.98 -20.42 21.49
CA PRO A 559 9.21 -19.18 21.45
C PRO A 559 9.56 -18.21 22.58
N GLU A 560 9.94 -18.72 23.76
CA GLU A 560 10.37 -17.91 24.91
C GLU A 560 11.74 -17.23 24.67
N GLN A 561 12.54 -17.73 23.72
CA GLN A 561 13.82 -17.11 23.32
C GLN A 561 13.67 -16.14 22.15
N CYS A 562 12.50 -16.10 21.50
CA CYS A 562 12.23 -15.16 20.41
C CYS A 562 12.07 -13.74 20.97
N VAL A 563 12.58 -12.74 20.24
CA VAL A 563 12.69 -11.35 20.69
C VAL A 563 12.21 -10.36 19.63
N VAL A 564 12.07 -9.11 20.06
CA VAL A 564 11.86 -7.94 19.21
C VAL A 564 13.21 -7.25 18.95
N GLY A 565 13.59 -7.10 17.69
CA GLY A 565 14.71 -6.28 17.25
C GLY A 565 14.35 -4.79 17.33
N VAL A 566 15.18 -3.95 17.95
CA VAL A 566 14.94 -2.49 17.98
C VAL A 566 16.16 -1.76 17.43
N HIS A 567 16.00 -0.95 16.39
CA HIS A 567 17.08 -0.07 15.92
C HIS A 567 16.69 1.38 15.81
N CYS A 568 17.68 2.23 16.03
CA CYS A 568 17.71 3.58 15.48
C CYS A 568 18.77 3.62 14.35
N HIS A 569 19.75 4.52 14.43
CA HIS A 569 20.87 4.50 13.50
C HIS A 569 21.99 3.57 13.98
N TYR A 570 22.51 3.78 15.19
CA TYR A 570 23.58 2.97 15.78
C TYR A 570 23.12 2.03 16.91
N GLY A 571 21.87 2.16 17.39
CA GLY A 571 21.36 1.33 18.49
C GLY A 571 22.01 1.62 19.84
N TYR A 572 22.10 2.89 20.26
CA TYR A 572 22.63 3.28 21.59
C TYR A 572 21.64 4.16 22.36
N ASN A 573 21.60 5.47 22.12
CA ASN A 573 20.86 6.41 23.00
C ASN A 573 19.34 6.22 22.98
N ARG A 574 18.68 6.47 21.84
CA ARG A 574 17.20 6.35 21.75
C ARG A 574 16.74 4.91 21.95
N SER A 575 17.43 3.95 21.34
CA SER A 575 17.11 2.52 21.52
C SER A 575 17.25 2.11 22.98
N GLY A 576 18.33 2.52 23.65
CA GLY A 576 18.54 2.25 25.07
C GLY A 576 17.50 2.92 25.94
N TYR A 577 17.13 4.16 25.66
CA TYR A 577 16.09 4.87 26.41
C TYR A 577 14.75 4.12 26.39
N PHE A 578 14.25 3.77 25.20
CA PHE A 578 12.99 3.00 25.08
C PHE A 578 13.08 1.62 25.72
N VAL A 579 14.18 0.89 25.49
CA VAL A 579 14.37 -0.45 26.05
C VAL A 579 14.43 -0.38 27.57
N VAL A 580 15.16 0.57 28.15
CA VAL A 580 15.21 0.78 29.62
C VAL A 580 13.83 1.12 30.16
N CYS A 581 13.08 2.04 29.53
CA CYS A 581 11.71 2.34 29.93
C CYS A 581 10.82 1.09 29.95
N TYR A 582 10.90 0.25 28.91
CA TYR A 582 10.11 -1.00 28.86
C TYR A 582 10.53 -1.98 29.96
N LEU A 583 11.84 -2.14 30.22
CA LEU A 583 12.33 -3.04 31.29
C LEU A 583 11.81 -2.62 32.67
N VAL A 584 11.76 -1.32 32.95
CA VAL A 584 11.22 -0.78 34.20
C VAL A 584 9.70 -0.99 34.26
N GLU A 585 8.97 -0.54 33.24
CA GLU A 585 7.49 -0.47 33.26
C GLU A 585 6.77 -1.79 32.98
N ARG A 586 7.45 -2.79 32.38
CA ARG A 586 6.85 -4.09 32.03
C ARG A 586 7.59 -5.29 32.57
N CYS A 587 8.91 -5.19 32.79
CA CYS A 587 9.71 -6.32 33.27
C CYS A 587 10.08 -6.24 34.77
N GLY A 588 9.68 -5.17 35.47
CA GLY A 588 9.90 -5.02 36.91
C GLY A 588 11.35 -4.75 37.30
N PHE A 589 12.18 -4.27 36.38
CA PHE A 589 13.56 -3.91 36.69
C PHE A 589 13.60 -2.61 37.48
N ALA A 590 14.48 -2.52 38.48
CA ALA A 590 14.88 -1.22 39.01
C ALA A 590 15.64 -0.44 37.92
N LEU A 591 15.54 0.90 37.93
CA LEU A 591 16.14 1.73 36.87
C LEU A 591 17.65 1.47 36.70
N ALA A 592 18.40 1.37 37.79
CA ALA A 592 19.84 1.11 37.74
C ALA A 592 20.16 -0.23 37.07
N ASP A 593 19.41 -1.28 37.42
CA ASP A 593 19.57 -2.62 36.85
C ASP A 593 19.19 -2.66 35.37
N ALA A 594 18.14 -1.93 34.96
CA ALA A 594 17.74 -1.81 33.56
C ALA A 594 18.83 -1.12 32.71
N ILE A 595 19.43 -0.03 33.23
CA ILE A 595 20.53 0.68 32.57
C ILE A 595 21.75 -0.24 32.43
N GLU A 596 22.11 -0.96 33.50
CA GLU A 596 23.27 -1.85 33.49
C GLU A 596 23.05 -3.08 32.59
N ALA A 597 21.84 -3.66 32.59
CA ALA A 597 21.47 -4.73 31.68
C ALA A 597 21.61 -4.29 30.21
N PHE A 598 21.14 -3.07 29.88
CA PHE A 598 21.32 -2.51 28.54
C PHE A 598 22.79 -2.32 28.18
N LYS A 599 23.59 -1.74 29.09
CA LYS A 599 25.03 -1.48 28.88
C LYS A 599 25.83 -2.76 28.74
N THR A 600 25.48 -3.81 29.48
CA THR A 600 26.08 -5.13 29.40
C THR A 600 25.82 -5.75 28.02
N ALA A 601 24.57 -5.74 27.57
CA ALA A 601 24.21 -6.33 26.28
C ALA A 601 24.68 -5.50 25.07
N ARG A 602 24.77 -4.18 25.23
CA ARG A 602 25.21 -3.21 24.22
C ARG A 602 26.37 -2.36 24.79
N PRO A 603 27.63 -2.80 24.64
CA PRO A 603 28.78 -2.13 25.24
C PRO A 603 28.84 -0.64 24.94
N ASN A 604 29.18 0.16 25.95
CA ASN A 604 29.06 1.64 26.05
C ASN A 604 27.66 2.17 26.40
N GLY A 605 26.62 1.34 26.41
CA GLY A 605 25.27 1.71 26.85
C GLY A 605 24.73 2.98 26.21
N ILE A 606 23.89 3.71 26.96
CA ILE A 606 23.43 5.05 26.59
C ILE A 606 24.60 6.02 26.79
N ARG A 607 25.01 6.70 25.71
CA ARG A 607 26.22 7.52 25.65
C ARG A 607 25.97 9.00 25.96
N HIS A 608 24.76 9.47 25.71
CA HIS A 608 24.41 10.88 25.90
C HIS A 608 23.77 11.09 27.27
N SER A 609 24.37 11.92 28.11
CA SER A 609 23.94 12.14 29.50
C SER A 609 22.50 12.59 29.60
N HIS A 610 22.03 13.47 28.72
CA HIS A 610 20.66 13.99 28.78
C HIS A 610 19.57 12.93 28.58
N PHE A 611 19.89 11.77 27.99
CA PHE A 611 18.98 10.62 27.97
C PHE A 611 18.94 9.90 29.33
N LEU A 612 20.09 9.74 29.99
CA LEU A 612 20.18 9.18 31.33
C LEU A 612 19.48 10.09 32.35
N ASP A 613 19.75 11.39 32.30
CA ASP A 613 19.13 12.39 33.17
C ASP A 613 17.61 12.32 33.06
N LYS A 614 17.08 12.20 31.84
CA LYS A 614 15.62 12.09 31.62
C LYS A 614 15.04 10.78 32.15
N LEU A 615 15.75 9.67 32.09
CA LEU A 615 15.33 8.41 32.71
C LEU A 615 15.25 8.54 34.25
N TYR A 616 16.27 9.14 34.86
CA TYR A 616 16.27 9.40 36.30
C TYR A 616 15.17 10.38 36.70
N MET A 617 14.90 11.43 35.91
CA MET A 617 13.76 12.30 36.14
C MET A 617 12.44 11.54 36.10
N ARG A 618 12.23 10.69 35.08
CA ARG A 618 10.99 9.92 34.93
C ARG A 618 10.78 8.96 36.10
N TYR A 619 11.77 8.14 36.47
CA TYR A 619 11.53 7.06 37.43
C TYR A 619 11.92 7.37 38.88
N ASN A 620 12.84 8.31 39.14
CA ASN A 620 13.23 8.64 40.52
C ASN A 620 12.54 9.91 41.08
N LEU A 621 12.02 10.80 40.23
CA LEU A 621 11.32 12.02 40.69
C LEU A 621 9.79 11.91 40.57
N GLU A 622 9.26 11.24 39.56
CA GLU A 622 7.79 11.09 39.41
C GLU A 622 7.20 10.03 40.36
N GLU A 623 7.98 9.07 40.87
CA GLU A 623 7.57 8.19 41.99
C GLU A 623 7.26 8.96 43.29
N ARG A 624 7.74 10.20 43.44
CA ARG A 624 7.47 11.05 44.62
C ARG A 624 6.23 11.95 44.49
N ALA A 625 5.55 11.97 43.33
CA ALA A 625 4.43 12.89 43.10
C ALA A 625 3.04 12.31 43.47
N VAL A 626 2.98 11.10 44.03
CA VAL A 626 1.75 10.50 44.56
C VAL A 626 1.91 10.25 46.05
N GLU A 627 2.05 11.34 46.81
CA GLU A 627 1.71 11.40 48.24
C GLU A 627 1.77 12.87 48.70
N SER A 628 0.68 13.60 48.45
CA SER A 628 0.27 14.76 49.26
C SER A 628 -1.20 15.05 49.06
#